data_AF-A0A9Q0XSM2-F1
#
_entry.id   AF-A0A9Q0XSM2-F1
#
_cell.length_a   1.000
_cell.length_b   1.000
_cell.length_c   1.000
_cell.angle_alpha   90.00
_cell.angle_beta   90.00
_cell.angle_gamma   90.00
#
_symmetry.space_group_name_H-M   'P 1'
#
loop_
_entity.id
_entity.type
_entity.pdbx_description
1 polymer ?
#
loop_
_entity_poly.entity_id
_entity_poly.type
_entity_poly.pdbx_seq_one_letter_code
_entity_poly.pdbx_strand_id
1 'polypeptide(L)'
;MDEALPDPSDYEEEECSCCSDSSYADLPTTKSDVADTQPPSPAEDMKLYSQAIHKIAKVMDLQLQQDEEAESFDNMYRTHGEGTAFLDKHPLPNSVIVDAVQNRAKGKSAAASSNKEGRKLDLIGRRHYSLASFSLRTSNYLCVMEAYTRHLVTEILPVINTLPEDQKAKLLAFHLEIMSLVDYETIAARNIADAASKQHKAGLRHKCDSRPLEKSDSGTLTGLLAGA
;
A
#
# COMPACT_ATOMS: atom_id res chain seq x y z
N MET A 1 1.37 -12.99 -39.97
CA MET A 1 1.47 -14.01 -38.93
C MET A 1 0.78 -13.41 -37.74
N ASP A 2 -0.53 -13.67 -37.63
CA ASP A 2 -1.37 -13.21 -36.53
C ASP A 2 -1.12 -14.13 -35.33
N GLU A 3 -0.35 -13.65 -34.36
CA GLU A 3 -0.24 -14.29 -33.05
C GLU A 3 -1.51 -13.96 -32.26
N ALA A 4 -2.37 -14.96 -32.10
CA ALA A 4 -3.59 -14.85 -31.31
C ALA A 4 -3.23 -14.61 -29.84
N LEU A 5 -3.77 -13.54 -29.27
CA LEU A 5 -3.69 -13.25 -27.83
C LEU A 5 -4.35 -14.40 -27.04
N PRO A 6 -3.71 -14.88 -25.96
CA PRO A 6 -4.26 -15.96 -25.14
C PRO A 6 -5.57 -15.53 -24.48
N ASP A 7 -6.51 -16.48 -24.40
CA ASP A 7 -7.86 -16.31 -23.87
C ASP A 7 -7.79 -16.11 -22.34
N PRO A 8 -8.35 -15.03 -21.78
CA PRO A 8 -8.29 -14.75 -20.34
C PRO A 8 -9.01 -15.76 -19.44
N SER A 9 -9.60 -16.82 -19.98
CA SER A 9 -10.18 -17.93 -19.21
C SER A 9 -9.17 -18.98 -18.74
N ASP A 10 -7.93 -18.97 -19.24
CA ASP A 10 -6.93 -19.99 -18.90
C ASP A 10 -6.04 -19.65 -17.69
N TYR A 11 -6.32 -18.54 -17.01
CA TYR A 11 -5.69 -18.23 -15.72
C TYR A 11 -6.42 -19.00 -14.62
N GLU A 12 -6.08 -20.28 -14.46
CA GLU A 12 -6.45 -21.01 -13.25
C GLU A 12 -5.80 -20.32 -12.05
N GLU A 13 -6.62 -19.90 -11.09
CA GLU A 13 -6.17 -19.37 -9.81
C GLU A 13 -5.47 -20.50 -9.05
N GLU A 14 -4.13 -20.59 -9.19
CA GLU A 14 -3.30 -21.42 -8.32
C GLU A 14 -3.44 -20.90 -6.88
N GLU A 15 -4.38 -21.49 -6.14
CA GLU A 15 -4.47 -21.35 -4.70
C GLU A 15 -3.14 -21.82 -4.10
N CYS A 16 -2.34 -20.87 -3.64
CA CYS A 16 -1.05 -21.11 -3.00
C CYS A 16 -1.25 -21.98 -1.73
N SER A 17 -1.06 -23.29 -1.91
CA SER A 17 -1.24 -24.37 -0.93
C SER A 17 -0.07 -24.47 0.07
N CYS A 18 0.49 -23.34 0.50
CA CYS A 18 1.72 -23.32 1.33
C CYS A 18 1.46 -23.04 2.82
N CYS A 19 0.22 -22.78 3.25
CA CYS A 19 -0.08 -22.44 4.64
C CYS A 19 -0.48 -23.65 5.51
N SER A 20 0.20 -24.79 5.36
CA SER A 20 -0.07 -26.00 6.15
C SER A 20 0.86 -26.06 7.37
N ASP A 21 0.29 -25.83 8.55
CA ASP A 21 0.70 -26.33 9.87
C ASP A 21 2.21 -26.36 10.20
N SER A 22 2.78 -25.20 10.55
CA SER A 22 4.02 -25.15 11.34
C SER A 22 3.70 -25.25 12.83
N SER A 23 3.59 -26.48 13.33
CA SER A 23 3.55 -26.82 14.75
C SER A 23 4.89 -26.47 15.43
N TYR A 24 5.00 -25.24 15.95
CA TYR A 24 6.09 -24.81 16.84
C TYR A 24 5.86 -25.38 18.24
N ALA A 25 6.18 -26.66 18.41
CA ALA A 25 6.33 -27.27 19.73
C ALA A 25 7.76 -27.80 19.82
N ASP A 26 8.43 -27.46 20.92
CA ASP A 26 9.74 -27.96 21.36
C ASP A 26 10.98 -27.27 20.78
N LEU A 27 11.27 -26.06 21.29
CA LEU A 27 12.64 -25.54 21.35
C LEU A 27 13.18 -25.58 22.80
N PRO A 28 14.42 -26.07 23.02
CA PRO A 28 15.03 -26.15 24.34
C PRO A 28 15.47 -24.78 24.84
N THR A 29 15.05 -24.45 26.07
CA THR A 29 15.42 -23.18 26.73
C THR A 29 16.84 -23.26 27.30
N THR A 30 17.78 -22.52 26.70
CA THR A 30 19.15 -22.38 27.22
C THR A 30 19.17 -21.32 28.31
N LYS A 31 19.41 -21.75 29.56
CA LYS A 31 19.75 -20.86 30.67
C LYS A 31 21.21 -20.41 30.53
N SER A 32 21.42 -19.14 30.22
CA SER A 32 22.73 -18.48 30.40
C SER A 32 22.52 -17.04 30.84
N ASP A 33 23.33 -16.63 31.80
CA ASP A 33 23.24 -15.38 32.56
C ASP A 33 23.35 -14.15 31.65
N VAL A 34 22.21 -13.53 31.36
CA VAL A 34 22.11 -12.20 30.75
C VAL A 34 21.89 -11.21 31.89
N ALA A 35 22.72 -10.18 31.96
CA ALA A 35 22.60 -9.11 32.94
C ALA A 35 21.16 -8.58 33.01
N ASP A 36 20.67 -8.34 34.24
CA ASP A 36 19.34 -7.83 34.59
C ASP A 36 19.06 -6.43 34.01
N THR A 37 18.92 -6.33 32.69
CA THR A 37 18.00 -5.36 32.11
C THR A 37 16.69 -6.11 31.96
N GLN A 38 15.82 -5.96 32.95
CA GLN A 38 14.44 -6.42 32.87
C GLN A 38 13.88 -5.94 31.51
N PRO A 39 13.52 -6.87 30.60
CA PRO A 39 13.00 -6.46 29.30
C PRO A 39 11.78 -5.58 29.56
N PRO A 40 11.62 -4.47 28.80
CA PRO A 40 10.46 -3.59 28.95
C PRO A 40 9.21 -4.45 28.92
N SER A 41 8.27 -4.15 29.82
CA SER A 41 7.05 -4.92 29.90
C SER A 41 6.38 -4.92 28.51
N PRO A 42 5.80 -6.04 28.03
CA PRO A 42 5.11 -6.06 26.73
C PRO A 42 4.06 -4.94 26.58
N ALA A 43 3.52 -4.45 27.70
CA ALA A 43 2.61 -3.30 27.73
C ALA A 43 3.30 -1.95 27.44
N GLU A 44 4.55 -1.78 27.84
CA GLU A 44 5.35 -0.58 27.58
C GLU A 44 5.77 -0.50 26.12
N ASP A 45 6.17 -1.62 25.52
CA ASP A 45 6.48 -1.72 24.08
C ASP A 45 5.26 -1.40 23.23
N MET A 46 4.09 -1.94 23.57
CA MET A 46 2.83 -1.62 22.88
C MET A 46 2.46 -0.14 22.97
N LYS A 47 2.76 0.51 24.10
CA LYS A 47 2.50 1.94 24.30
C LYS A 47 3.48 2.81 23.50
N LEU A 48 4.74 2.41 23.41
CA LEU A 48 5.73 3.03 22.53
C LEU A 48 5.35 2.90 21.06
N TYR A 49 4.89 1.71 20.65
CA TYR A 49 4.45 1.45 19.29
C TYR A 49 3.20 2.27 18.94
N SER A 50 2.21 2.35 19.83
CA SER A 50 1.00 3.16 19.59
C SER A 50 1.32 4.66 19.56
N GLN A 51 2.26 5.14 20.37
CA GLN A 51 2.75 6.52 20.30
C GLN A 51 3.51 6.79 19.00
N ALA A 52 4.29 5.83 18.49
CA ALA A 52 4.96 5.95 17.20
C ALA A 52 3.95 6.03 16.05
N ILE A 53 2.94 5.14 16.03
CA ILE A 53 1.83 5.19 15.05
C ILE A 53 1.09 6.53 15.14
N HIS A 54 0.79 7.03 16.34
CA HIS A 54 0.15 8.33 16.50
C HIS A 54 1.00 9.50 16.01
N LYS A 55 2.33 9.44 16.22
CA LYS A 55 3.26 10.43 15.68
C LYS A 55 3.28 10.37 14.17
N ILE A 56 3.37 9.18 13.56
CA ILE A 56 3.33 9.01 12.10
C ILE A 56 2.00 9.54 11.54
N ALA A 57 0.86 9.18 12.14
CA ALA A 57 -0.45 9.69 11.73
C ALA A 57 -0.55 11.21 11.85
N LYS A 58 -0.03 11.79 12.93
CA LYS A 58 -0.01 13.24 13.15
C LYS A 58 0.94 13.97 12.19
N VAL A 59 2.06 13.35 11.83
CA VAL A 59 3.02 13.83 10.82
C VAL A 59 2.38 13.82 9.43
N MET A 60 1.66 12.74 9.09
CA MET A 60 0.86 12.65 7.86
C MET A 60 -0.26 13.69 7.79
N ASP A 61 -0.85 14.06 8.94
CA ASP A 61 -1.88 15.12 9.02
C ASP A 61 -1.27 16.55 8.97
N LEU A 62 0.00 16.73 9.32
CA LEU A 62 0.64 18.05 9.47
C LEU A 62 1.67 18.40 8.39
N GLN A 63 2.14 17.48 7.55
CA GLN A 63 3.11 17.80 6.50
C GLN A 63 2.43 18.32 5.22
N LEU A 64 1.97 19.58 5.30
CA LEU A 64 1.78 20.49 4.17
C LEU A 64 3.02 21.40 3.97
N GLN A 65 4.15 21.06 4.59
CA GLN A 65 5.47 21.66 4.39
C GLN A 65 6.48 20.52 4.18
N GLN A 66 6.60 20.02 2.95
CA GLN A 66 7.48 18.92 2.58
C GLN A 66 7.93 19.14 1.13
N ASP A 67 9.10 19.76 0.96
CA ASP A 67 9.77 19.79 -0.34
C ASP A 67 11.10 19.00 -0.29
N GLU A 68 11.85 19.02 0.83
CA GLU A 68 13.17 18.32 0.89
C GLU A 68 13.11 16.84 1.31
N GLU A 69 12.30 16.45 2.29
CA GLU A 69 12.22 15.04 2.73
C GLU A 69 11.49 14.14 1.72
N ALA A 70 10.55 14.73 0.97
CA ALA A 70 9.76 14.01 -0.02
C ALA A 70 10.62 13.47 -1.17
N GLU A 71 11.61 14.26 -1.64
CA GLU A 71 12.54 13.83 -2.70
C GLU A 71 13.42 12.66 -2.26
N SER A 72 13.86 12.65 -0.99
CA SER A 72 14.71 11.58 -0.46
C SER A 72 14.00 10.22 -0.45
N PHE A 73 12.74 10.17 0.00
CA PHE A 73 11.97 8.93 0.03
C PHE A 73 11.51 8.49 -1.37
N ASP A 74 11.19 9.43 -2.25
CA ASP A 74 10.82 9.11 -3.64
C ASP A 74 11.97 8.45 -4.41
N ASN A 75 13.22 8.85 -4.13
CA ASN A 75 14.37 8.22 -4.75
C ASN A 75 14.71 6.85 -4.13
N MET A 76 14.50 6.67 -2.82
CA MET A 76 14.80 5.42 -2.12
C MET A 76 13.88 4.27 -2.55
N TYR A 77 12.59 4.54 -2.72
CA TYR A 77 11.58 3.53 -3.10
C TYR A 77 11.22 3.60 -4.58
N ARG A 78 12.17 4.05 -5.42
CA ARG A 78 11.93 4.15 -6.85
C ARG A 78 11.78 2.77 -7.46
N THR A 79 10.68 2.56 -8.17
CA THR A 79 10.43 1.29 -8.87
C THR A 79 11.00 1.34 -10.28
N HIS A 80 11.54 0.22 -10.75
CA HIS A 80 12.07 0.08 -12.09
C HIS A 80 11.23 -0.93 -12.86
N GLY A 81 10.65 -0.51 -13.99
CA GLY A 81 9.86 -1.37 -14.87
C GLY A 81 8.88 -0.57 -15.72
N GLU A 82 8.64 -1.02 -16.96
CA GLU A 82 7.69 -0.34 -17.86
C GLU A 82 6.26 -0.32 -17.29
N GLY A 83 5.91 -1.34 -16.49
CA GLY A 83 4.61 -1.46 -15.84
C GLY A 83 4.41 -0.60 -14.60
N THR A 84 5.45 0.03 -14.04
CA THR A 84 5.33 0.77 -12.75
C THR A 84 5.35 2.29 -12.91
N ALA A 85 5.52 2.80 -14.14
CA ALA A 85 5.57 4.24 -14.42
C ALA A 85 4.31 5.00 -13.95
N PHE A 86 3.18 4.32 -13.79
CA PHE A 86 1.97 4.92 -13.24
C PHE A 86 2.13 5.32 -11.77
N LEU A 87 2.99 4.66 -10.99
CA LEU A 87 3.18 4.97 -9.57
C LEU A 87 3.90 6.30 -9.33
N ASP A 88 4.75 6.72 -10.28
CA ASP A 88 5.57 7.93 -10.16
C ASP A 88 4.77 9.22 -10.33
N LYS A 89 3.60 9.16 -10.99
CA LYS A 89 2.80 10.35 -11.31
C LYS A 89 1.35 10.14 -10.98
N HIS A 90 0.69 11.18 -10.48
CA HIS A 90 -0.77 11.17 -10.39
C HIS A 90 -1.37 10.99 -11.78
N PRO A 91 -2.37 10.10 -11.93
CA PRO A 91 -3.07 9.96 -13.21
C PRO A 91 -3.73 11.29 -13.55
N LEU A 92 -3.57 11.71 -14.80
CA LEU A 92 -4.33 12.83 -15.31
C LEU A 92 -5.82 12.47 -15.32
N PRO A 93 -6.71 13.40 -14.97
CA PRO A 93 -8.14 13.16 -15.07
C PRO A 93 -8.52 13.03 -16.55
N ASN A 94 -8.55 11.81 -17.07
CA ASN A 94 -8.95 11.49 -18.45
C ASN A 94 -10.48 11.63 -18.64
N SER A 95 -11.06 12.75 -18.21
CA SER A 95 -12.49 13.00 -18.28
C SER A 95 -12.76 14.13 -19.27
N VAL A 96 -13.52 13.81 -20.32
CA VAL A 96 -14.00 14.77 -21.32
C VAL A 96 -14.73 15.95 -20.66
N ILE A 97 -15.41 15.71 -19.54
CA ILE A 97 -16.09 16.76 -18.75
C ILE A 97 -15.06 17.67 -18.08
N VAL A 98 -14.00 17.12 -17.48
CA VAL A 98 -12.92 17.90 -16.87
C VAL A 98 -12.20 18.73 -17.92
N ASP A 99 -11.91 18.16 -19.10
CA ASP A 99 -11.30 18.88 -20.21
C ASP A 99 -12.20 19.99 -20.73
N ALA A 100 -13.49 19.73 -20.93
CA ALA A 100 -14.46 20.74 -21.36
C ALA A 100 -14.60 21.88 -20.34
N VAL A 101 -14.58 21.57 -19.04
CA VAL A 101 -14.63 22.57 -17.95
C VAL A 101 -13.34 23.38 -17.87
N GLN A 102 -12.17 22.73 -17.92
CA GLN A 102 -10.87 23.42 -17.90
C GLN A 102 -10.64 24.28 -19.14
N ASN A 103 -11.01 23.79 -20.33
CA ASN A 103 -10.87 24.54 -21.57
C ASN A 103 -11.81 25.76 -21.62
N ARG A 104 -13.03 25.65 -21.06
CA ARG A 104 -13.93 26.80 -20.89
C ARG A 104 -13.38 27.84 -19.91
N ALA A 105 -12.69 27.41 -18.85
CA ALA A 105 -12.08 28.31 -17.87
C ALA A 105 -10.90 29.12 -18.45
N LYS A 106 -10.19 28.61 -19.47
CA LYS A 106 -9.08 29.33 -20.14
C LYS A 106 -9.55 30.51 -21.01
N GLY A 107 -10.81 30.50 -21.47
CA GLY A 107 -11.31 31.47 -22.45
C GLY A 107 -12.20 32.59 -21.91
N LYS A 108 -12.73 32.46 -20.69
CA LYS A 108 -13.61 33.46 -20.09
C LYS A 108 -13.32 33.57 -18.60
N SER A 109 -13.21 34.81 -18.12
CA SER A 109 -13.33 35.20 -16.70
C SER A 109 -14.73 34.83 -16.17
N ALA A 110 -15.05 33.54 -16.18
CA ALA A 110 -16.20 33.02 -15.47
C ALA A 110 -15.80 33.03 -14.00
N ALA A 111 -16.46 33.89 -13.23
CA ALA A 111 -16.38 33.92 -11.78
C ALA A 111 -16.53 32.46 -11.29
N ALA A 112 -15.41 31.89 -10.87
CA ALA A 112 -15.36 30.56 -10.34
C ALA A 112 -16.10 30.58 -8.99
N SER A 113 -17.40 30.31 -9.00
CA SER A 113 -18.00 29.53 -7.91
C SER A 113 -17.61 28.07 -8.18
N SER A 114 -16.31 27.74 -8.24
CA SER A 114 -15.57 27.27 -7.07
C SER A 114 -16.48 26.37 -6.24
N ASN A 115 -16.81 25.21 -6.80
CA ASN A 115 -17.28 24.09 -6.01
C ASN A 115 -16.16 23.73 -5.02
N LYS A 116 -16.17 24.36 -3.84
CA LYS A 116 -15.18 24.17 -2.77
C LYS A 116 -15.12 22.69 -2.38
N GLU A 117 -16.27 22.02 -2.44
CA GLU A 117 -16.38 20.58 -2.20
C GLU A 117 -15.67 19.78 -3.29
N GLY A 118 -15.84 20.13 -4.57
CA GLY A 118 -15.12 19.49 -5.67
C GLY A 118 -13.59 19.58 -5.52
N ARG A 119 -13.06 20.75 -5.14
CA ARG A 119 -11.62 20.92 -4.85
C ARG A 119 -11.18 20.12 -3.64
N LYS A 120 -11.98 20.06 -2.58
CA LYS A 120 -11.70 19.26 -1.38
C LYS A 120 -11.66 17.76 -1.72
N LEU A 121 -12.59 17.28 -2.52
CA LEU A 121 -12.65 15.89 -2.98
C LEU A 121 -11.48 15.53 -3.91
N ASP A 122 -11.04 16.45 -4.78
CA ASP A 122 -9.84 16.28 -5.61
C ASP A 122 -8.59 16.15 -4.73
N LEU A 123 -8.42 17.05 -3.75
CA LEU A 123 -7.28 17.01 -2.83
C LEU A 123 -7.24 15.71 -2.00
N ILE A 124 -8.40 15.26 -1.49
CA ILE A 124 -8.50 13.97 -0.79
C ILE A 124 -8.14 12.82 -1.73
N GLY A 125 -8.63 12.85 -2.97
CA GLY A 125 -8.30 11.83 -3.98
C GLY A 125 -6.80 11.76 -4.29
N ARG A 126 -6.14 12.90 -4.48
CA ARG A 126 -4.70 12.97 -4.69
C ARG A 126 -3.94 12.43 -3.47
N ARG A 127 -4.27 12.86 -2.26
CA ARG A 127 -3.63 12.35 -1.04
C ARG A 127 -3.76 10.84 -0.91
N HIS A 128 -4.94 10.30 -1.16
CA HIS A 128 -5.19 8.86 -1.12
C HIS A 128 -4.37 8.10 -2.17
N TYR A 129 -4.24 8.67 -3.38
CA TYR A 129 -3.36 8.12 -4.41
C TYR A 129 -1.89 8.15 -4.01
N SER A 130 -1.39 9.29 -3.48
CA SER A 130 0.01 9.42 -3.05
C SER A 130 0.35 8.39 -1.99
N LEU A 131 -0.54 8.22 -1.00
CA LEU A 131 -0.37 7.23 0.06
C LEU A 131 -0.37 5.80 -0.49
N ALA A 132 -1.36 5.44 -1.33
CA ALA A 132 -1.44 4.11 -1.91
C ALA A 132 -0.23 3.80 -2.81
N SER A 133 0.20 4.76 -3.64
CA SER A 133 1.39 4.62 -4.48
C SER A 133 2.65 4.45 -3.62
N PHE A 134 2.82 5.27 -2.58
CA PHE A 134 3.93 5.13 -1.65
C PHE A 134 3.95 3.76 -0.96
N SER A 135 2.82 3.31 -0.41
CA SER A 135 2.74 1.98 0.23
C SER A 135 3.08 0.84 -0.74
N LEU A 136 2.65 0.93 -2.00
CA LEU A 136 2.96 -0.08 -3.01
C LEU A 136 4.45 -0.07 -3.40
N ARG A 137 5.05 1.11 -3.56
CA ARG A 137 6.49 1.27 -3.83
C ARG A 137 7.34 0.72 -2.68
N THR A 138 6.99 1.05 -1.44
CA THR A 138 7.68 0.53 -0.24
C THR A 138 7.53 -0.98 -0.12
N SER A 139 6.33 -1.53 -0.37
CA SER A 139 6.11 -2.98 -0.37
C SER A 139 6.94 -3.69 -1.44
N ASN A 140 7.00 -3.14 -2.67
CA ASN A 140 7.85 -3.68 -3.73
C ASN A 140 9.33 -3.70 -3.33
N TYR A 141 9.83 -2.60 -2.75
CA TYR A 141 11.20 -2.54 -2.24
C TYR A 141 11.46 -3.61 -1.17
N LEU A 142 10.56 -3.77 -0.20
CA LEU A 142 10.68 -4.79 0.85
C LEU A 142 10.77 -6.20 0.24
N CYS A 143 9.87 -6.56 -0.68
CA CYS A 143 9.90 -7.86 -1.35
C CYS A 143 11.24 -8.12 -2.08
N VAL A 144 11.81 -7.10 -2.74
CA VAL A 144 13.11 -7.22 -3.43
C VAL A 144 14.24 -7.44 -2.42
N MET A 145 14.24 -6.69 -1.31
CA MET A 145 15.25 -6.82 -0.26
C MET A 145 15.15 -8.17 0.47
N GLU A 146 13.96 -8.68 0.69
CA GLU A 146 13.72 -10.00 1.30
C GLU A 146 14.18 -11.13 0.36
N ALA A 147 13.90 -11.02 -0.95
CA ALA A 147 14.39 -11.96 -1.94
C ALA A 147 15.94 -11.98 -1.97
N TYR A 148 16.58 -10.81 -1.89
CA TYR A 148 18.03 -10.71 -1.79
C TYR A 148 18.58 -11.30 -0.49
N THR A 149 17.96 -11.01 0.65
CA THR A 149 18.32 -11.60 1.95
C THR A 149 18.23 -13.12 1.91
N ARG A 150 17.15 -13.66 1.33
CA ARG A 150 16.99 -15.11 1.13
C ARG A 150 18.12 -15.71 0.31
N HIS A 151 18.48 -15.05 -0.79
CA HIS A 151 19.60 -15.48 -1.61
C HIS A 151 20.91 -15.54 -0.80
N LEU A 152 21.26 -14.46 -0.08
CA LEU A 152 22.46 -14.42 0.76
C LEU A 152 22.49 -15.51 1.83
N VAL A 153 21.37 -15.71 2.52
CA VAL A 153 21.24 -16.71 3.58
C VAL A 153 21.36 -18.13 3.02
N THR A 154 20.88 -18.35 1.80
CA THR A 154 21.02 -19.63 1.06
C THR A 154 22.49 -19.87 0.67
N GLU A 155 23.20 -18.85 0.18
CA GLU A 155 24.62 -18.95 -0.20
C GLU A 155 25.56 -19.21 0.98
N ILE A 156 25.13 -18.89 2.21
CA ILE A 156 25.89 -19.18 3.43
C ILE A 156 25.81 -20.66 3.82
N LEU A 157 24.77 -21.38 3.39
CA LEU A 157 24.52 -22.78 3.80
C LEU A 157 25.68 -23.74 3.48
N PRO A 158 26.33 -23.70 2.29
CA PRO A 158 27.52 -24.49 2.01
C PRO A 158 28.67 -24.20 2.98
N VAL A 159 28.87 -22.93 3.39
CA VAL A 159 29.91 -22.54 4.36
C VAL A 159 29.62 -23.17 5.71
N ILE A 160 28.37 -23.11 6.18
CA ILE A 160 27.94 -23.75 7.44
C ILE A 160 28.24 -25.25 7.43
N ASN A 161 28.06 -25.91 6.28
CA ASN A 161 28.30 -27.35 6.14
C ASN A 161 29.78 -27.76 6.25
N THR A 162 30.72 -26.83 6.10
CA THR A 162 32.16 -27.09 6.27
C THR A 162 32.64 -27.00 7.71
N LEU A 163 31.80 -26.51 8.63
CA LEU A 163 32.16 -26.27 10.02
C LEU A 163 32.12 -27.54 10.88
N PRO A 164 32.84 -27.58 12.02
CA PRO A 164 32.73 -28.67 12.99
C PRO A 164 31.32 -28.79 13.58
N GLU A 165 30.93 -30.03 13.94
CA GLU A 165 29.55 -30.38 14.31
C GLU A 165 28.96 -29.51 15.44
N ASP A 166 29.76 -29.17 16.46
CA ASP A 166 29.34 -28.32 17.60
C ASP A 166 28.88 -26.92 17.15
N GLN A 167 29.57 -26.33 16.17
CA GLN A 167 29.23 -25.00 15.64
C GLN A 167 28.16 -25.09 14.55
N LYS A 168 28.21 -26.15 13.73
CA LYS A 168 27.29 -26.39 12.63
C LYS A 168 25.84 -26.46 13.10
N ALA A 169 25.55 -27.23 14.14
CA ALA A 169 24.19 -27.37 14.65
C ALA A 169 23.58 -26.03 15.09
N LYS A 170 24.37 -25.18 15.76
CA LYS A 170 23.93 -23.84 16.20
C LYS A 170 23.66 -22.92 15.01
N LEU A 171 24.56 -22.89 14.02
CA LEU A 171 24.40 -22.03 12.85
C LEU A 171 23.27 -22.50 11.92
N LEU A 172 23.00 -23.80 11.84
CA LEU A 172 21.83 -24.32 11.15
C LEU A 172 20.53 -23.85 11.82
N ALA A 173 20.46 -23.85 13.15
CA ALA A 173 19.31 -23.30 13.86
C ALA A 173 19.10 -21.80 13.56
N PHE A 174 20.18 -21.00 13.54
CA PHE A 174 20.10 -19.59 13.13
C PHE A 174 19.66 -19.41 11.68
N HIS A 175 20.17 -20.23 10.76
CA HIS A 175 19.78 -20.19 9.35
C HIS A 175 18.27 -20.45 9.19
N LEU A 176 17.73 -21.45 9.88
CA LEU A 176 16.29 -21.76 9.86
C LEU A 176 15.45 -20.61 10.44
N GLU A 177 15.88 -20.01 11.55
CA GLU A 177 15.19 -18.87 12.15
C GLU A 177 15.23 -17.63 11.25
N ILE A 178 16.36 -17.34 10.60
CA ILE A 178 16.42 -16.23 9.64
C ILE A 178 15.47 -16.52 8.46
N MET A 179 15.36 -17.76 8.02
CA MET A 179 14.46 -18.10 6.92
C MET A 179 12.98 -17.94 7.28
N SER A 180 12.59 -18.33 8.50
CA SER A 180 11.23 -18.09 8.97
C SER A 180 10.93 -16.59 9.09
N LEU A 181 11.88 -15.78 9.56
CA LEU A 181 11.73 -14.32 9.62
C LEU A 181 11.51 -13.71 8.24
N VAL A 182 12.30 -14.11 7.24
CA VAL A 182 12.13 -13.62 5.85
C VAL A 182 10.75 -13.99 5.30
N ASP A 183 10.24 -15.19 5.60
CA ASP A 183 8.88 -15.60 5.22
C ASP A 183 7.81 -14.70 5.87
N TYR A 184 7.95 -14.40 7.18
CA TYR A 184 7.02 -13.50 7.88
C TYR A 184 7.05 -12.07 7.32
N GLU A 185 8.24 -11.54 7.00
CA GLU A 185 8.40 -10.23 6.38
C GLU A 185 7.72 -10.19 5.00
N THR A 186 7.91 -11.23 4.18
CA THR A 186 7.25 -11.35 2.87
C THR A 186 5.73 -11.33 2.98
N ILE A 187 5.17 -12.06 3.96
CA ILE A 187 3.73 -12.06 4.24
C ILE A 187 3.27 -10.67 4.69
N ALA A 188 4.04 -10.00 5.55
CA ALA A 188 3.72 -8.65 6.01
C ALA A 188 3.74 -7.63 4.86
N ALA A 189 4.77 -7.68 3.99
CA ALA A 189 4.88 -6.83 2.81
C ALA A 189 3.69 -7.01 1.86
N ARG A 190 3.26 -8.26 1.63
CA ARG A 190 2.04 -8.58 0.87
C ARG A 190 0.78 -8.02 1.52
N ASN A 191 0.62 -8.19 2.83
CA ASN A 191 -0.53 -7.65 3.56
C ASN A 191 -0.61 -6.11 3.46
N ILE A 192 0.53 -5.42 3.47
CA ILE A 192 0.60 -3.96 3.26
C ILE A 192 0.11 -3.60 1.85
N ALA A 193 0.57 -4.31 0.82
CA ALA A 193 0.12 -4.07 -0.56
C ALA A 193 -1.38 -4.35 -0.74
N ASP A 194 -1.88 -5.43 -0.14
CA ASP A 194 -3.31 -5.77 -0.17
C ASP A 194 -4.17 -4.74 0.57
N ALA A 195 -3.71 -4.26 1.73
CA ALA A 195 -4.38 -3.21 2.48
C ALA A 195 -4.42 -1.90 1.68
N ALA A 196 -3.32 -1.49 1.05
CA ALA A 196 -3.26 -0.31 0.20
C ALA A 196 -4.23 -0.42 -0.99
N SER A 197 -4.29 -1.60 -1.63
CA SER A 197 -5.23 -1.89 -2.73
C SER A 197 -6.69 -1.82 -2.29
N LYS A 198 -7.01 -2.41 -1.13
CA LYS A 198 -8.37 -2.37 -0.54
C LYS A 198 -8.78 -0.94 -0.14
N GLN A 199 -7.86 -0.17 0.44
CA GLN A 199 -8.09 1.24 0.77
C GLN A 199 -8.39 2.05 -0.49
N HIS A 200 -7.66 1.83 -1.59
CA HIS A 200 -7.94 2.48 -2.87
C HIS A 200 -9.36 2.17 -3.37
N LYS A 201 -9.76 0.89 -3.33
CA LYS A 201 -11.11 0.44 -3.72
C LYS A 201 -12.22 1.05 -2.84
N ALA A 202 -12.01 1.14 -1.53
CA ALA A 202 -12.98 1.71 -0.59
C ALA A 202 -13.16 3.22 -0.81
N GLY A 203 -12.08 3.96 -1.05
CA GLY A 203 -12.13 5.39 -1.37
C GLY A 203 -12.94 5.69 -2.64
N LEU A 204 -12.94 4.78 -3.62
CA LEU A 204 -13.77 4.89 -4.83
C LEU A 204 -15.27 4.64 -4.53
N ARG A 205 -15.61 3.72 -3.62
CA ARG A 205 -17.01 3.41 -3.29
C ARG A 205 -17.73 4.57 -2.59
N HIS A 206 -17.07 5.24 -1.64
CA HIS A 206 -17.65 6.41 -0.97
C HIS A 206 -17.94 7.58 -1.92
N LYS A 207 -17.26 7.65 -3.08
CA LYS A 207 -17.53 8.66 -4.12
C LYS A 207 -18.78 8.35 -4.96
N CYS A 208 -19.19 7.09 -5.07
CA CYS A 208 -20.39 6.73 -5.85
C CYS A 208 -21.70 6.96 -5.08
N ASP A 209 -21.68 6.78 -3.76
CA ASP A 209 -22.87 6.86 -2.89
C ASP A 209 -23.23 8.28 -2.44
N SER A 210 -22.31 9.23 -2.55
CA SER A 210 -22.51 10.63 -2.16
C SER A 210 -23.17 11.49 -3.24
N ARG A 211 -23.75 10.89 -4.29
CA ARG A 211 -24.59 11.62 -5.24
C ARG A 211 -25.85 12.11 -4.49
N PRO A 212 -26.08 13.42 -4.37
CA PRO A 212 -27.34 13.91 -3.83
C PRO A 212 -28.45 13.38 -4.73
N LEU A 213 -29.42 12.67 -4.15
CA LEU A 213 -30.71 12.42 -4.79
C LEU A 213 -31.30 13.80 -5.10
N GLU A 214 -31.12 14.29 -6.32
CA GLU A 214 -31.88 15.44 -6.80
C GLU A 214 -33.35 15.06 -6.65
N LYS A 215 -34.03 15.75 -5.72
CA LYS A 215 -35.48 15.70 -5.63
C LYS A 215 -35.99 16.16 -6.98
N SER A 216 -36.47 15.22 -7.77
CA SER A 216 -37.28 15.46 -8.96
C SER A 216 -38.53 16.21 -8.50
N ASP A 217 -38.46 17.54 -8.45
CA ASP A 217 -39.64 18.38 -8.36
C ASP A 217 -40.43 18.18 -9.66
N SER A 218 -41.37 17.24 -9.61
CA SER A 218 -42.40 17.05 -10.62
C SER A 218 -43.30 18.29 -10.61
N GLY A 219 -42.89 19.31 -11.36
CA GLY A 219 -43.68 20.48 -11.63
C GLY A 219 -44.96 20.08 -12.36
N THR A 220 -46.06 20.05 -11.61
CA THR A 220 -47.43 19.96 -12.13
C THR A 220 -47.71 21.14 -13.07
N LEU A 221 -47.59 20.89 -14.38
CA LEU A 221 -48.06 21.78 -15.44
C LEU A 221 -49.59 21.67 -15.52
N THR A 222 -50.30 22.43 -14.68
CA THR A 222 -51.74 22.69 -14.85
C THR A 222 -51.95 24.19 -15.03
N GLY A 223 -52.12 24.62 -16.28
CA GLY A 223 -52.58 25.98 -16.57
C GLY A 223 -52.31 26.41 -18.00
N LEU A 224 -53.28 26.17 -18.89
CA LEU A 224 -53.82 27.12 -19.87
C LEU A 224 -54.64 26.32 -20.89
N LEU A 225 -55.98 26.45 -20.85
CA LEU A 225 -56.89 26.33 -22.00
C LEU A 225 -58.33 26.52 -21.49
N ALA A 226 -58.78 27.76 -21.39
CA ALA A 226 -60.20 28.12 -21.39
C ALA A 226 -60.32 29.59 -21.80
N GLY A 227 -60.59 29.81 -23.09
CA GLY A 227 -60.72 31.14 -23.67
C GLY A 227 -60.98 31.05 -25.17
N ALA A 228 -62.16 30.53 -25.54
CA ALA A 228 -62.81 30.71 -26.83
C ALA A 228 -64.31 30.44 -26.66
#